data_AF-A0A9D6CC09-F1
#
_entry.id   AF-A0A9D6CC09-F1
#
_cell.length_a   1.000
_cell.length_b   1.000
_cell.length_c   1.000
_cell.angle_alpha   90.00
_cell.angle_beta   90.00
_cell.angle_gamma   90.00
#
_symmetry.space_group_name_H-M   'P 1'
#
loop_
_entity.id
_entity.type
_entity.pdbx_description
1 polymer ?
#
loop_
_entity_poly.entity_id
_entity_poly.type
_entity_poly.pdbx_seq_one_letter_code
_entity_poly.pdbx_strand_id
1 'polypeptide(L)'
;MPKKRSKSVARLPVYDLNGRDGVPDAGLAGFKAHNLIRMAAMGLPVPQGFVMGTDWCSSAILNGSSITAHLSDALQSGIRDLERASGLGFGSARRPLLVSVRSGAPVSMPGMMETVLNVGLNDVSLAGLLRLTGDHRLVWDSYRRLIQAFAEIVAGVPAAPFEAALDVTLQRTGTDLARQLDFRALRELAGGYLELYRDHTGQDFPQDPYEQLAAATRAVFASWMSDKAVEYRRLNALSDELGTAVTVQRMVFGNAGGNSGAGVGFTRDPSSGENRPYIDWLQQAQGEDIVSGRRRVAAENEVPGWLMHKLGEVGEALEKSFRDAQEYEFTVENGELFMLQTRTAKRTALASLQITVDQVDSGLITPAEALGRLSGIDVDGITVRRVQSDKPPLGQAIPAGTGVAQGPAAFSVKAAQAFAAQGTPAILVRNDVATSDIAGIAVVCGVLTASGGRTSHAAVVARQMGKVCLVGCADLRIDEGAGKATLGQTVIAEGDSLCLDGDAGRIYADSPQITSKRPEALIARVAEWQADALAKQ
;
A
#
# COMPACT_ATOMS: atom_id res chain seq x y z
N MET A 1 5.46 60.00 -2.94
CA MET A 1 4.97 58.64 -2.63
C MET A 1 5.75 57.63 -3.43
N PRO A 2 6.60 56.77 -2.82
CA PRO A 2 7.30 55.75 -3.58
C PRO A 2 6.32 54.60 -3.89
N LYS A 3 6.21 54.26 -5.18
CA LYS A 3 5.45 53.10 -5.67
C LYS A 3 5.99 51.83 -5.00
N LYS A 4 5.16 51.14 -4.20
CA LYS A 4 5.43 49.78 -3.75
C LYS A 4 5.60 48.90 -5.00
N ARG A 5 6.83 48.48 -5.29
CA ARG A 5 7.08 47.40 -6.24
C ARG A 5 6.41 46.14 -5.68
N SER A 6 5.41 45.64 -6.39
CA SER A 6 4.90 44.28 -6.19
C SER A 6 6.09 43.33 -6.27
N LYS A 7 6.47 42.70 -5.15
CA LYS A 7 7.42 41.59 -5.16
C LYS A 7 6.74 40.46 -5.92
N SER A 8 7.24 40.12 -7.10
CA SER A 8 6.80 38.90 -7.78
C SER A 8 7.03 37.73 -6.83
N VAL A 9 5.96 37.08 -6.39
CA VAL A 9 6.05 35.82 -5.65
C VAL A 9 6.80 34.84 -6.55
N ALA A 10 7.89 34.25 -6.05
CA ALA A 10 8.68 33.30 -6.81
C ALA A 10 7.77 32.13 -7.26
N ARG A 11 7.84 31.74 -8.54
CA ARG A 11 7.12 30.55 -9.02
C ARG A 11 7.67 29.33 -8.29
N LEU A 12 6.82 28.63 -7.55
CA LEU A 12 7.18 27.38 -6.89
C LEU A 12 7.44 26.28 -7.93
N PRO A 13 8.40 25.38 -7.68
CA PRO A 13 8.81 24.38 -8.66
C PRO A 13 7.75 23.28 -8.85
N VAL A 14 7.59 22.83 -10.10
CA VAL A 14 6.83 21.63 -10.47
C VAL A 14 7.80 20.70 -11.19
N TYR A 15 7.84 19.44 -10.79
CA TYR A 15 8.77 18.45 -11.33
C TYR A 15 8.06 17.48 -12.27
N ASP A 16 8.65 17.18 -13.42
CA ASP A 16 8.15 16.16 -14.37
C ASP A 16 8.45 14.75 -13.85
N LEU A 17 7.42 13.89 -13.73
CA LEU A 17 7.62 12.49 -13.33
C LEU A 17 8.45 11.70 -14.34
N ASN A 18 8.52 12.13 -15.61
CA ASN A 18 9.31 11.44 -16.63
C ASN A 18 10.83 11.62 -16.46
N GLY A 19 11.27 12.40 -15.45
CA GLY A 19 12.69 12.57 -15.13
C GLY A 19 13.50 13.37 -16.14
N ARG A 20 12.84 14.15 -17.02
CA ARG A 20 13.50 15.02 -18.00
C ARG A 20 14.34 16.12 -17.35
N ASP A 21 13.94 16.56 -16.17
CA ASP A 21 14.57 17.64 -15.42
C ASP A 21 15.56 17.12 -14.34
N GLY A 22 15.90 15.82 -14.40
CA GLY A 22 16.69 15.15 -13.36
C GLY A 22 15.85 14.67 -12.18
N VAL A 23 16.52 14.09 -11.18
CA VAL A 23 15.89 13.52 -9.98
C VAL A 23 15.98 14.54 -8.84
N PRO A 24 14.88 15.19 -8.42
CA PRO A 24 14.88 16.11 -7.29
C PRO A 24 15.10 15.36 -5.97
N ASP A 25 15.63 16.03 -4.94
CA ASP A 25 15.79 15.45 -3.61
C ASP A 25 14.45 15.00 -3.00
N ALA A 26 14.47 13.94 -2.20
CA ALA A 26 13.26 13.40 -1.56
C ALA A 26 12.60 14.38 -0.58
N GLY A 27 13.37 15.30 0.01
CA GLY A 27 12.87 16.40 0.82
C GLY A 27 12.03 17.42 0.05
N LEU A 28 12.30 17.59 -1.25
CA LEU A 28 11.60 18.54 -2.11
C LEU A 28 10.42 17.91 -2.84
N ALA A 29 10.61 16.74 -3.45
CA ALA A 29 9.56 16.08 -4.23
C ALA A 29 8.70 15.13 -3.39
N GLY A 30 9.12 14.79 -2.17
CA GLY A 30 8.56 13.69 -1.42
C GLY A 30 9.15 12.34 -1.86
N PHE A 31 9.18 11.38 -0.93
CA PHE A 31 9.86 10.09 -1.14
C PHE A 31 9.28 9.27 -2.30
N LYS A 32 7.95 9.26 -2.43
CA LYS A 32 7.26 8.50 -3.49
C LYS A 32 7.59 9.05 -4.88
N ALA A 33 7.45 10.36 -5.05
CA ALA A 33 7.73 11.03 -6.31
C ALA A 33 9.21 10.93 -6.69
N HIS A 34 10.12 11.11 -5.73
CA HIS A 34 11.55 10.91 -5.93
C HIS A 34 11.83 9.52 -6.55
N ASN A 35 11.25 8.46 -5.96
CA ASN A 35 11.42 7.10 -6.47
C ASN A 35 10.74 6.88 -7.84
N LEU A 36 9.57 7.48 -8.09
CA LEU A 36 8.91 7.44 -9.40
C LEU A 36 9.78 8.08 -10.49
N ILE A 37 10.36 9.26 -10.21
CA ILE A 37 11.25 9.96 -11.13
C ILE A 37 12.51 9.15 -11.39
N ARG A 38 13.09 8.52 -10.36
CA ARG A 38 14.21 7.59 -10.52
C ARG A 38 13.85 6.40 -11.42
N MET A 39 12.67 5.79 -11.21
CA MET A 39 12.19 4.70 -12.07
C MET A 39 12.04 5.14 -13.52
N ALA A 40 11.43 6.29 -13.78
CA ALA A 40 11.28 6.83 -15.12
C ALA A 40 12.63 7.15 -15.78
N ALA A 41 13.58 7.72 -15.04
CA ALA A 41 14.94 8.01 -15.52
C ALA A 41 15.73 6.74 -15.87
N MET A 42 15.37 5.58 -15.31
CA MET A 42 15.90 4.26 -15.69
C MET A 42 15.21 3.65 -16.92
N GLY A 43 14.20 4.32 -17.48
CA GLY A 43 13.40 3.80 -18.59
C GLY A 43 12.33 2.79 -18.15
N LEU A 44 12.04 2.67 -16.85
CA LEU A 44 10.93 1.83 -16.38
C LEU A 44 9.58 2.47 -16.75
N PRO A 45 8.54 1.67 -17.02
CA PRO A 45 7.27 2.18 -17.52
C PRO A 45 6.45 2.84 -16.40
N VAL A 46 6.80 4.07 -16.04
CA VAL A 46 6.06 4.86 -15.04
C VAL A 46 4.95 5.65 -15.74
N PRO A 47 3.70 5.64 -15.25
CA PRO A 47 2.66 6.49 -15.80
C PRO A 47 3.05 7.96 -15.68
N GLN A 48 2.83 8.71 -16.76
CA GLN A 48 3.21 10.12 -16.83
C GLN A 48 2.49 10.92 -15.74
N GLY A 49 3.18 11.91 -15.18
CA GLY A 49 2.61 12.81 -14.17
C GLY A 49 3.52 13.99 -13.90
N PHE A 50 3.13 14.80 -12.93
CA PHE A 50 3.94 15.89 -12.41
C PHE A 50 3.78 15.99 -10.90
N VAL A 51 4.74 16.64 -10.26
CA VAL A 51 4.86 16.71 -8.80
C VAL A 51 4.94 18.17 -8.38
N MET A 52 4.04 18.56 -7.50
CA MET A 52 4.11 19.83 -6.78
C MET A 52 4.86 19.56 -5.48
N GLY A 53 6.07 20.12 -5.35
CA GLY A 53 6.96 19.85 -4.22
C GLY A 53 6.40 20.28 -2.85
N THR A 54 7.12 19.91 -1.79
CA THR A 54 6.75 20.17 -0.38
C THR A 54 6.56 21.66 -0.06
N ASP A 55 7.29 22.56 -0.75
CA ASP A 55 7.15 24.03 -0.59
C ASP A 55 5.73 24.55 -0.95
N TRP A 56 5.02 23.82 -1.82
CA TRP A 56 3.62 24.12 -2.12
C TRP A 56 2.72 23.87 -0.92
N CYS A 57 3.02 22.87 -0.08
CA CYS A 57 2.25 22.57 1.12
C CYS A 57 2.30 23.71 2.12
N SER A 58 3.51 24.15 2.48
CA SER A 58 3.72 25.28 3.40
C SER A 58 3.04 26.53 2.87
N SER A 59 3.14 26.80 1.57
CA SER A 59 2.48 27.94 0.94
C SER A 59 0.95 27.83 0.93
N ALA A 60 0.40 26.63 0.68
CA ALA A 60 -1.03 26.37 0.67
C ALA A 60 -1.65 26.46 2.07
N ILE A 61 -0.93 25.98 3.09
CA ILE A 61 -1.37 26.02 4.50
C ILE A 61 -1.25 27.44 5.07
N LEU A 62 -0.16 28.16 4.78
CA LEU A 62 0.13 29.47 5.40
C LEU A 62 -0.52 30.66 4.69
N ASN A 63 -0.64 30.64 3.36
CA ASN A 63 -0.96 31.85 2.57
C ASN A 63 -2.34 31.86 1.91
N GLY A 64 -3.17 30.84 2.19
CA GLY A 64 -4.60 30.77 1.85
C GLY A 64 -4.94 31.23 0.42
N SER A 65 -5.68 32.32 0.30
CA SER A 65 -6.25 32.80 -0.97
C SER A 65 -5.24 33.30 -2.02
N SER A 66 -4.02 33.66 -1.61
CA SER A 66 -3.01 34.19 -2.55
C SER A 66 -2.35 33.12 -3.43
N ILE A 67 -2.38 31.85 -2.99
CA ILE A 67 -1.78 30.73 -3.73
C ILE A 67 -2.73 30.13 -4.77
N THR A 68 -4.04 30.40 -4.69
CA THR A 68 -5.06 29.75 -5.54
C THR A 68 -4.86 29.99 -7.03
N ALA A 69 -4.48 31.21 -7.42
CA ALA A 69 -4.20 31.53 -8.83
C ALA A 69 -2.94 30.81 -9.32
N HIS A 70 -1.87 30.85 -8.53
CA HIS A 70 -0.61 30.16 -8.85
C HIS A 70 -0.76 28.64 -8.93
N LEU A 71 -1.57 28.06 -8.04
CA LEU A 71 -1.91 26.65 -8.05
C LEU A 71 -2.67 26.27 -9.33
N SER A 72 -3.67 27.07 -9.70
CA SER A 72 -4.49 26.82 -10.90
C SER A 72 -3.64 26.86 -12.17
N ASP A 73 -2.76 27.85 -12.32
CA ASP A 73 -1.85 27.97 -13.46
C ASP A 73 -0.89 26.77 -13.55
N ALA A 74 -0.32 26.34 -12.41
CA ALA A 74 0.60 25.21 -12.36
C ALA A 74 -0.09 23.89 -12.70
N LEU A 75 -1.29 23.65 -12.17
CA LEU A 75 -2.11 22.47 -12.48
C LEU A 75 -2.50 22.44 -13.96
N GLN A 76 -2.93 23.57 -14.53
CA GLN A 76 -3.26 23.67 -15.95
C GLN A 76 -2.04 23.39 -16.84
N SER A 77 -0.88 23.95 -16.51
CA SER A 77 0.36 23.67 -17.25
C SER A 77 0.73 22.19 -17.19
N GLY A 78 0.73 21.59 -15.99
CA GLY A 78 1.05 20.18 -15.81
C GLY A 78 0.08 19.25 -16.55
N ILE A 79 -1.22 19.56 -16.54
CA ILE A 79 -2.21 18.80 -17.31
C ILE A 79 -1.95 18.91 -18.82
N ARG A 80 -1.66 20.10 -19.35
CA ARG A 80 -1.33 20.25 -20.79
C ARG A 80 -0.11 19.42 -21.19
N ASP A 81 0.88 19.32 -20.30
CA ASP A 81 2.07 18.50 -20.54
C ASP A 81 1.72 17.00 -20.53
N LEU A 82 0.82 16.58 -19.63
CA LEU A 82 0.31 15.23 -19.61
C LEU A 82 -0.54 14.88 -20.83
N GLU A 83 -1.39 15.78 -21.29
CA GLU A 83 -2.17 15.60 -22.51
C GLU A 83 -1.25 15.41 -23.72
N ARG A 84 -0.19 16.24 -23.83
CA ARG A 84 0.83 16.10 -24.89
C ARG A 84 1.58 14.78 -24.82
N ALA A 85 1.94 14.33 -23.61
CA ALA A 85 2.72 13.10 -23.42
C ALA A 85 1.88 11.82 -23.59
N SER A 86 0.60 11.85 -23.20
CA SER A 86 -0.29 10.68 -23.22
C SER A 86 -1.18 10.58 -24.47
N GLY A 87 -1.41 11.69 -25.18
CA GLY A 87 -2.39 11.78 -26.26
C GLY A 87 -3.84 11.66 -25.81
N LEU A 88 -4.10 11.81 -24.51
CA LEU A 88 -5.43 11.88 -23.88
C LEU A 88 -5.80 13.34 -23.61
N GLY A 89 -7.09 13.65 -23.40
CA GLY A 89 -7.56 15.00 -23.10
C GLY A 89 -8.33 15.08 -21.78
N PHE A 90 -7.98 16.02 -20.90
CA PHE A 90 -8.62 16.19 -19.60
C PHE A 90 -10.03 16.77 -19.77
N GLY A 91 -11.05 16.03 -19.32
CA GLY A 91 -12.45 16.34 -19.62
C GLY A 91 -12.91 15.99 -21.04
N SER A 92 -12.11 15.25 -21.82
CA SER A 92 -12.46 14.91 -23.21
C SER A 92 -13.63 13.93 -23.30
N ALA A 93 -14.59 14.21 -24.19
CA ALA A 93 -15.72 13.33 -24.53
C ALA A 93 -15.33 12.09 -25.36
N ARG A 94 -14.07 11.98 -25.81
CA ARG A 94 -13.62 10.92 -26.72
C ARG A 94 -12.48 10.07 -26.17
N ARG A 95 -11.41 10.72 -25.68
CA ARG A 95 -10.24 10.04 -25.10
C ARG A 95 -9.89 10.72 -23.77
N PRO A 96 -10.69 10.50 -22.72
CA PRO A 96 -10.51 11.21 -21.46
C PRO A 96 -9.18 10.85 -20.81
N LEU A 97 -8.46 11.89 -20.36
CA LEU A 97 -7.39 11.77 -19.39
C LEU A 97 -8.03 11.78 -18.00
N LEU A 98 -7.73 10.76 -17.21
CA LEU A 98 -8.06 10.70 -15.79
C LEU A 98 -6.77 10.70 -14.99
N VAL A 99 -6.77 11.34 -13.83
CA VAL A 99 -5.59 11.45 -12.97
C VAL A 99 -5.88 10.99 -11.55
N SER A 100 -4.83 10.53 -10.88
CA SER A 100 -4.77 10.38 -9.44
C SER A 100 -4.07 11.60 -8.84
N VAL A 101 -4.52 12.02 -7.66
CA VAL A 101 -3.91 13.07 -6.85
C VAL A 101 -3.46 12.43 -5.54
N ARG A 102 -2.15 12.22 -5.42
CA ARG A 102 -1.54 11.40 -4.36
C ARG A 102 -0.60 12.25 -3.51
N SER A 103 -0.70 12.12 -2.20
CA SER A 103 0.26 12.68 -1.25
C SER A 103 1.61 11.96 -1.28
N GLY A 104 2.67 12.70 -0.99
CA GLY A 104 4.04 12.19 -0.87
C GLY A 104 4.85 13.02 0.12
N ALA A 105 4.92 12.60 1.39
CA ALA A 105 5.83 13.21 2.35
C ALA A 105 7.30 12.76 2.11
N PRO A 106 8.30 13.52 2.58
CA PRO A 106 9.71 13.11 2.56
C PRO A 106 9.98 11.81 3.33
N VAL A 107 9.14 11.51 4.32
CA VAL A 107 9.21 10.29 5.13
C VAL A 107 7.94 9.47 4.91
N SER A 108 8.07 8.14 4.89
CA SER A 108 6.93 7.25 4.71
C SER A 108 5.94 7.34 5.89
N MET A 109 4.70 7.75 5.61
CA MET A 109 3.58 7.80 6.56
C MET A 109 2.39 6.95 6.05
N PRO A 110 2.43 5.61 6.19
CA PRO A 110 1.42 4.71 5.62
C PRO A 110 0.03 4.94 6.25
N GLY A 111 -1.00 5.06 5.41
CA GLY A 111 -2.40 5.24 5.86
C GLY A 111 -2.75 6.63 6.43
N MET A 112 -1.77 7.54 6.53
CA MET A 112 -1.96 8.84 7.19
C MET A 112 -2.42 9.94 6.24
N MET A 113 -2.14 9.80 4.95
CA MET A 113 -2.29 10.88 3.98
C MET A 113 -3.30 10.50 2.90
N GLU A 114 -4.03 11.50 2.40
CA GLU A 114 -5.15 11.26 1.49
C GLU A 114 -4.69 11.02 0.05
N THR A 115 -5.53 10.34 -0.72
CA THR A 115 -5.39 10.09 -2.16
C THR A 115 -6.75 10.10 -2.82
N VAL A 116 -6.89 10.85 -3.91
CA VAL A 116 -8.11 10.86 -4.73
C VAL A 116 -7.80 10.26 -6.09
N LEU A 117 -8.55 9.24 -6.50
CA LEU A 117 -8.40 8.55 -7.78
C LEU A 117 -9.50 8.98 -8.77
N ASN A 118 -9.27 8.71 -10.05
CA ASN A 118 -10.23 8.94 -11.15
C ASN A 118 -10.65 10.40 -11.35
N VAL A 119 -9.88 11.37 -10.85
CA VAL A 119 -10.15 12.81 -11.02
C VAL A 119 -10.20 13.15 -12.51
N GLY A 120 -11.23 13.89 -12.91
CA GLY A 120 -11.55 14.19 -14.30
C GLY A 120 -12.78 13.43 -14.82
N LEU A 121 -13.34 12.47 -14.07
CA LEU A 121 -14.63 11.86 -14.40
C LEU A 121 -15.77 12.85 -14.14
N ASN A 122 -16.59 13.04 -15.15
CA ASN A 122 -17.80 13.86 -15.17
C ASN A 122 -18.74 13.29 -16.25
N ASP A 123 -19.93 13.88 -16.42
CA ASP A 123 -20.93 13.36 -17.37
C ASP A 123 -20.38 13.24 -18.82
N VAL A 124 -19.48 14.14 -19.21
CA VAL A 124 -18.87 14.18 -20.55
C VAL A 124 -17.78 13.11 -20.70
N SER A 125 -16.83 13.06 -19.78
CA SER A 125 -15.69 12.15 -19.82
C SER A 125 -16.09 10.71 -19.50
N LEU A 126 -17.17 10.50 -18.74
CA LEU A 126 -17.77 9.18 -18.49
C LEU A 126 -18.19 8.52 -19.81
N ALA A 127 -18.90 9.26 -20.68
CA ALA A 127 -19.25 8.77 -22.00
C ALA A 127 -18.02 8.51 -22.89
N GLY A 128 -16.97 9.34 -22.76
CA GLY A 128 -15.69 9.13 -23.45
C GLY A 128 -14.97 7.87 -22.99
N LEU A 129 -14.92 7.63 -21.68
CA LEU A 129 -14.26 6.46 -21.09
C LEU A 129 -14.99 5.19 -21.52
N LEU A 130 -16.32 5.21 -21.51
CA LEU A 130 -17.13 4.11 -21.99
C LEU A 130 -16.86 3.74 -23.45
N ARG A 131 -16.70 4.74 -24.32
CA ARG A 131 -16.33 4.49 -25.74
C ARG A 131 -14.92 3.93 -25.88
N LEU A 132 -14.00 4.37 -25.02
CA LEU A 132 -12.60 3.96 -25.07
C LEU A 132 -12.41 2.52 -24.60
N THR A 133 -13.10 2.13 -23.52
CA THR A 133 -12.91 0.83 -22.87
C THR A 133 -13.93 -0.22 -23.30
N GLY A 134 -15.15 0.20 -23.66
CA GLY A 134 -16.29 -0.70 -23.84
C GLY A 134 -16.76 -1.36 -22.53
N ASP A 135 -16.13 -1.05 -21.40
CA ASP A 135 -16.40 -1.66 -20.10
C ASP A 135 -17.30 -0.75 -19.27
N HIS A 136 -18.61 -1.04 -19.34
CA HIS A 136 -19.61 -0.32 -18.56
C HIS A 136 -19.39 -0.44 -17.05
N ARG A 137 -18.89 -1.59 -16.57
CA ARG A 137 -18.72 -1.82 -15.13
C ARG A 137 -17.58 -0.95 -14.60
N LEU A 138 -16.43 -0.96 -15.29
CA LEU A 138 -15.28 -0.10 -14.96
C LEU A 138 -15.71 1.36 -14.82
N VAL A 139 -16.42 1.88 -15.82
CA VAL A 139 -16.78 3.29 -15.89
C VAL A 139 -17.64 3.72 -14.69
N TRP A 140 -18.70 2.98 -14.40
CA TRP A 140 -19.60 3.30 -13.29
C TRP A 140 -18.97 3.01 -11.92
N ASP A 141 -18.13 1.97 -11.80
CA ASP A 141 -17.37 1.70 -10.57
C ASP A 141 -16.36 2.82 -10.27
N SER A 142 -15.61 3.26 -11.28
CA SER A 142 -14.67 4.38 -11.14
C SER A 142 -15.39 5.68 -10.79
N TYR A 143 -16.57 5.93 -11.35
CA TYR A 143 -17.31 7.16 -11.07
C TYR A 143 -17.88 7.19 -9.65
N ARG A 144 -18.55 6.11 -9.18
CA ARG A 144 -19.02 6.06 -7.78
C ARG A 144 -17.86 6.22 -6.79
N ARG A 145 -16.69 5.64 -7.09
CA ARG A 145 -15.50 5.72 -6.24
C ARG A 145 -14.95 7.14 -6.19
N LEU A 146 -14.94 7.86 -7.33
CA LEU A 146 -14.58 9.28 -7.35
C LEU A 146 -15.54 10.08 -6.47
N ILE A 147 -16.85 9.91 -6.66
CA ILE A 147 -17.86 10.70 -5.92
C ILE A 147 -17.69 10.52 -4.41
N GLN A 148 -17.60 9.26 -3.96
CA GLN A 148 -17.39 8.94 -2.55
C GLN A 148 -16.07 9.51 -2.01
N ALA A 149 -14.94 9.22 -2.67
CA ALA A 149 -13.64 9.70 -2.21
C ALA A 149 -13.56 11.24 -2.18
N PHE A 150 -14.17 11.91 -3.17
CA PHE A 150 -14.22 13.36 -3.22
C PHE A 150 -15.14 13.93 -2.11
N ALA A 151 -16.29 13.29 -1.85
CA ALA A 151 -17.17 13.67 -0.74
C ALA A 151 -16.43 13.60 0.60
N GLU A 152 -15.75 12.49 0.86
CA GLU A 152 -15.05 12.23 2.12
C GLU A 152 -13.83 13.14 2.29
N ILE A 153 -12.96 13.20 1.28
CA ILE A 153 -11.65 13.85 1.39
C ILE A 153 -11.73 15.35 1.15
N VAL A 154 -12.52 15.77 0.17
CA VAL A 154 -12.56 17.18 -0.27
C VAL A 154 -13.68 17.94 0.42
N ALA A 155 -14.86 17.33 0.56
CA ALA A 155 -16.02 17.96 1.19
C ALA A 155 -16.20 17.62 2.67
N GLY A 156 -15.42 16.69 3.23
CA GLY A 156 -15.49 16.32 4.65
C GLY A 156 -16.77 15.59 5.04
N VAL A 157 -17.45 14.95 4.08
CA VAL A 157 -18.68 14.18 4.33
C VAL A 157 -18.31 12.84 4.99
N PRO A 158 -19.03 12.39 6.03
CA PRO A 158 -18.80 11.07 6.62
C PRO A 158 -18.95 9.94 5.59
N ALA A 159 -18.18 8.85 5.74
CA ALA A 159 -18.25 7.69 4.84
C ALA A 159 -19.54 6.85 5.04
N ALA A 160 -20.07 6.81 6.27
CA ALA A 160 -21.17 5.91 6.66
C ALA A 160 -22.42 5.95 5.76
N PRO A 161 -22.90 7.12 5.27
CA PRO A 161 -24.03 7.17 4.34
C PRO A 161 -23.76 6.47 3.01
N PHE A 162 -22.53 6.58 2.49
CA PHE A 162 -22.14 5.92 1.24
C PHE A 162 -22.02 4.40 1.44
N GLU A 163 -21.44 3.96 2.54
CA GLU A 163 -21.37 2.54 2.92
C GLU A 163 -22.77 1.93 3.07
N ALA A 164 -23.69 2.62 3.74
CA ALA A 164 -25.07 2.18 3.88
C ALA A 164 -25.79 2.06 2.53
N ALA A 165 -25.57 3.01 1.61
CA ALA A 165 -26.16 2.96 0.27
C ALA A 165 -25.59 1.79 -0.58
N LEU A 166 -24.31 1.47 -0.41
CA LEU A 166 -23.71 0.28 -1.01
C LEU A 166 -24.34 -0.99 -0.44
N ASP A 167 -24.47 -1.10 0.89
CA ASP A 167 -25.06 -2.27 1.56
C ASP A 167 -26.51 -2.52 1.12
N VAL A 168 -27.32 -1.47 1.01
CA VAL A 168 -28.69 -1.55 0.47
C VAL A 168 -28.68 -2.07 -0.97
N THR A 169 -27.71 -1.63 -1.78
CA THR A 169 -27.57 -2.08 -3.17
C THR A 169 -27.15 -3.55 -3.26
N LEU A 170 -26.22 -3.98 -2.40
CA LEU A 170 -25.79 -5.38 -2.29
C LEU A 170 -26.96 -6.28 -1.91
N GLN A 171 -27.72 -5.91 -0.88
CA GLN A 171 -28.91 -6.65 -0.42
C GLN A 171 -29.98 -6.74 -1.51
N ARG A 172 -30.30 -5.63 -2.17
CA ARG A 172 -31.30 -5.59 -3.24
C ARG A 172 -30.93 -6.48 -4.44
N THR A 173 -29.64 -6.59 -4.74
CA THR A 173 -29.14 -7.37 -5.88
C THR A 173 -28.81 -8.82 -5.50
N GLY A 174 -28.90 -9.18 -4.22
CA GLY A 174 -28.52 -10.51 -3.73
C GLY A 174 -27.04 -10.82 -3.91
N THR A 175 -26.18 -9.80 -3.80
CA THR A 175 -24.73 -9.92 -3.93
C THR A 175 -24.05 -9.67 -2.59
N ASP A 176 -22.91 -10.33 -2.35
CA ASP A 176 -22.16 -10.17 -1.10
C ASP A 176 -21.04 -9.12 -1.24
N LEU A 177 -20.60 -8.82 -2.46
CA LEU A 177 -19.44 -7.98 -2.73
C LEU A 177 -19.71 -6.98 -3.85
N ALA A 178 -19.24 -5.74 -3.69
CA ALA A 178 -19.38 -4.67 -4.69
C ALA A 178 -18.88 -5.06 -6.10
N ARG A 179 -17.91 -5.97 -6.19
CA ARG A 179 -17.38 -6.48 -7.48
C ARG A 179 -18.38 -7.33 -8.28
N GLN A 180 -19.38 -7.88 -7.61
CA GLN A 180 -20.43 -8.70 -8.21
C GLN A 180 -21.57 -7.84 -8.77
N LEU A 181 -21.63 -6.55 -8.40
CA LEU A 181 -22.60 -5.61 -8.94
C LEU A 181 -22.39 -5.44 -10.44
N ASP A 182 -23.49 -5.55 -11.19
CA ASP A 182 -23.52 -5.24 -12.61
C ASP A 182 -23.45 -3.73 -12.85
N PHE A 183 -23.28 -3.34 -14.11
CA PHE A 183 -23.16 -1.92 -14.46
C PHE A 183 -24.44 -1.11 -14.20
N ARG A 184 -25.62 -1.75 -14.13
CA ARG A 184 -26.89 -1.05 -13.88
C ARG A 184 -26.99 -0.68 -12.42
N ALA A 185 -26.72 -1.64 -11.53
CA ALA A 185 -26.65 -1.41 -10.10
C ALA A 185 -25.58 -0.38 -9.74
N LEU A 186 -24.40 -0.44 -10.37
CA LEU A 186 -23.34 0.56 -10.16
C LEU A 186 -23.74 1.96 -10.64
N ARG A 187 -24.46 2.06 -11.76
CA ARG A 187 -24.99 3.33 -12.26
C ARG A 187 -26.03 3.94 -11.32
N GLU A 188 -26.96 3.11 -10.83
CA GLU A 188 -27.96 3.55 -9.84
C GLU A 188 -27.28 4.00 -8.54
N LEU A 189 -26.30 3.24 -8.07
CA LEU A 189 -25.51 3.59 -6.88
C LEU A 189 -24.73 4.90 -7.06
N ALA A 190 -24.11 5.11 -8.22
CA ALA A 190 -23.44 6.39 -8.53
C ALA A 190 -24.43 7.57 -8.51
N GLY A 191 -25.64 7.37 -9.03
CA GLY A 191 -26.72 8.37 -8.94
C GLY A 191 -27.09 8.69 -7.49
N GLY A 192 -27.30 7.67 -6.66
CA GLY A 192 -27.55 7.84 -5.22
C GLY A 192 -26.39 8.54 -4.49
N TYR A 193 -25.14 8.28 -4.89
CA TYR A 193 -23.97 8.96 -4.32
C TYR A 193 -23.93 10.46 -4.69
N LEU A 194 -24.36 10.84 -5.89
CA LEU A 194 -24.48 12.26 -6.27
C LEU A 194 -25.55 12.97 -5.43
N GLU A 195 -26.68 12.30 -5.17
CA GLU A 195 -27.72 12.82 -4.29
C GLU A 195 -27.21 12.98 -2.85
N LEU A 196 -26.54 11.96 -2.31
CA LEU A 196 -25.91 12.02 -0.99
C LEU A 196 -24.90 13.16 -0.90
N TYR A 197 -24.06 13.36 -1.92
CA TYR A 197 -23.13 14.48 -1.98
C TYR A 197 -23.85 15.82 -1.90
N ARG A 198 -24.90 16.01 -2.72
CA ARG A 198 -25.68 17.24 -2.74
C ARG A 198 -26.40 17.49 -1.42
N ASP A 199 -26.98 16.46 -0.82
CA ASP A 199 -27.74 16.58 0.42
C ASP A 199 -26.83 16.95 1.62
N HIS A 200 -25.58 16.47 1.63
CA HIS A 200 -24.63 16.80 2.70
C HIS A 200 -23.90 18.14 2.48
N THR A 201 -23.60 18.50 1.23
CA THR A 201 -22.79 19.69 0.91
C THR A 201 -23.62 20.91 0.53
N GLY A 202 -24.88 20.71 0.15
CA GLY A 202 -25.75 21.75 -0.43
C GLY A 202 -25.37 22.17 -1.85
N GLN A 203 -24.43 21.46 -2.50
CA GLN A 203 -23.92 21.77 -3.83
C GLN A 203 -23.90 20.52 -4.72
N ASP A 204 -24.09 20.70 -6.02
CA ASP A 204 -23.93 19.60 -6.96
C ASP A 204 -22.46 19.18 -7.06
N PHE A 205 -22.22 17.90 -7.39
CA PHE A 205 -20.87 17.39 -7.60
C PHE A 205 -20.19 18.16 -8.77
N PRO A 206 -18.95 18.65 -8.59
CA PRO A 206 -18.30 19.51 -9.58
C PRO A 206 -18.07 18.76 -10.89
N GLN A 207 -18.64 19.27 -11.98
CA GLN A 207 -18.50 18.69 -13.32
C GLN A 207 -17.27 19.23 -14.07
N ASP A 208 -16.72 20.37 -13.67
CA ASP A 208 -15.47 20.89 -14.24
C ASP A 208 -14.28 20.06 -13.71
N PRO A 209 -13.54 19.35 -14.59
CA PRO A 209 -12.42 18.53 -14.16
C PRO A 209 -11.26 19.35 -13.56
N TYR A 210 -11.10 20.63 -13.93
CA TYR A 210 -10.08 21.50 -13.32
C TYR A 210 -10.48 21.96 -11.92
N GLU A 211 -11.78 22.16 -11.68
CA GLU A 211 -12.29 22.41 -10.32
C GLU A 211 -12.05 21.19 -9.42
N GLN A 212 -12.39 19.99 -9.91
CA GLN A 212 -12.12 18.73 -9.21
C GLN A 212 -10.62 18.60 -8.86
N LEU A 213 -9.74 18.82 -9.84
CA LEU A 213 -8.29 18.71 -9.65
C LEU A 213 -7.78 19.71 -8.61
N ALA A 214 -8.15 20.98 -8.73
CA ALA A 214 -7.71 22.01 -7.79
C ALA A 214 -8.22 21.75 -6.38
N ALA A 215 -9.46 21.28 -6.22
CA ALA A 215 -10.04 20.95 -4.93
C ALA A 215 -9.38 19.72 -4.29
N ALA A 216 -9.17 18.64 -5.07
CA ALA A 216 -8.44 17.45 -4.63
C ALA A 216 -7.01 17.78 -4.21
N THR A 217 -6.27 18.57 -5.00
CA THR A 217 -4.91 18.99 -4.65
C THR A 217 -4.85 19.79 -3.34
N ARG A 218 -5.79 20.72 -3.13
CA ARG A 218 -5.88 21.46 -1.85
C ARG A 218 -6.19 20.53 -0.68
N ALA A 219 -7.13 19.60 -0.84
CA ALA A 219 -7.47 18.64 0.20
C ALA A 219 -6.28 17.73 0.57
N VAL A 220 -5.51 17.29 -0.42
CA VAL A 220 -4.30 16.49 -0.18
C VAL A 220 -3.23 17.30 0.58
N PHE A 221 -3.00 18.58 0.24
CA PHE A 221 -2.12 19.43 1.05
C PHE A 221 -2.66 19.62 2.48
N ALA A 222 -3.95 19.89 2.63
CA ALA A 222 -4.60 20.07 3.93
C ALA A 222 -4.53 18.81 4.80
N SER A 223 -4.52 17.62 4.19
CA SER A 223 -4.40 16.34 4.92
C SER A 223 -3.12 16.22 5.75
N TRP A 224 -2.07 16.99 5.44
CA TRP A 224 -0.88 17.12 6.29
C TRP A 224 -1.21 17.59 7.70
N MET A 225 -2.26 18.41 7.86
CA MET A 225 -2.72 18.95 9.14
C MET A 225 -3.86 18.14 9.75
N SER A 226 -4.21 16.99 9.19
CA SER A 226 -5.22 16.11 9.79
C SER A 226 -4.76 15.58 11.15
N ASP A 227 -5.72 15.35 12.07
CA ASP A 227 -5.43 14.87 13.43
C ASP A 227 -4.57 13.59 13.42
N LYS A 228 -4.88 12.65 12.51
CA LYS A 228 -4.12 11.40 12.33
C LYS A 228 -2.69 11.64 11.87
N ALA A 229 -2.46 12.61 10.96
CA ALA A 229 -1.13 12.91 10.44
C ALA A 229 -0.28 13.65 11.48
N VAL A 230 -0.86 14.62 12.19
CA VAL A 230 -0.21 15.36 13.29
C VAL A 230 0.21 14.40 14.41
N GLU A 231 -0.69 13.52 14.85
CA GLU A 231 -0.39 12.57 15.91
C GLU A 231 0.68 11.55 15.49
N TYR A 232 0.63 11.06 14.25
CA TYR A 232 1.68 10.18 13.72
C TYR A 232 3.05 10.86 13.74
N ARG A 233 3.14 12.14 13.33
CA ARG A 233 4.41 12.89 13.36
C ARG A 233 4.92 13.06 14.79
N ARG A 234 4.04 13.39 15.73
CA ARG A 234 4.39 13.52 17.16
C ARG A 234 4.95 12.22 17.72
N LEU A 235 4.29 11.08 17.46
CA LEU A 235 4.72 9.76 17.91
C LEU A 235 6.06 9.30 17.31
N ASN A 236 6.37 9.74 16.09
CA ASN A 236 7.59 9.38 15.36
C ASN A 236 8.66 10.48 15.36
N ALA A 237 8.49 11.53 16.17
CA ALA A 237 9.40 12.69 16.26
C ALA A 237 9.72 13.33 14.90
N LEU A 238 8.72 13.45 14.01
CA LEU A 238 8.86 14.09 12.69
C LEU A 238 8.49 15.58 12.77
N SER A 239 9.24 16.44 12.07
CA SER A 239 8.98 17.88 12.02
C SER A 239 7.72 18.22 11.20
N ASP A 240 6.93 19.18 11.67
CA ASP A 240 5.78 19.73 10.95
C ASP A 240 6.19 20.53 9.70
N GLU A 241 7.42 21.04 9.67
CA GLU A 241 7.96 21.87 8.59
C GLU A 241 8.23 21.09 7.29
N LEU A 242 8.24 19.75 7.36
CA LEU A 242 8.52 18.89 6.20
C LEU A 242 7.47 19.05 5.08
N GLY A 243 6.21 19.29 5.44
CA GLY A 243 5.10 19.33 4.50
C GLY A 243 4.88 18.02 3.72
N THR A 244 4.03 18.10 2.70
CA THR A 244 3.78 16.98 1.78
C THR A 244 3.80 17.46 0.33
N ALA A 245 4.39 16.68 -0.56
CA ALA A 245 4.25 16.92 -1.99
C ALA A 245 2.93 16.35 -2.51
N VAL A 246 2.45 16.88 -3.62
CA VAL A 246 1.31 16.34 -4.37
C VAL A 246 1.79 15.82 -5.71
N THR A 247 1.59 14.53 -5.95
CA THR A 247 1.82 13.89 -7.23
C THR A 247 0.51 13.79 -8.00
N VAL A 248 0.43 14.42 -9.17
CA VAL A 248 -0.68 14.28 -10.12
C VAL A 248 -0.22 13.34 -11.22
N GLN A 249 -0.84 12.16 -11.32
CA GLN A 249 -0.37 11.09 -12.20
C GLN A 249 -1.51 10.51 -13.02
N ARG A 250 -1.29 10.26 -14.31
CA ARG A 250 -2.25 9.60 -15.19
C ARG A 250 -2.73 8.27 -14.57
N MET A 251 -4.04 8.04 -14.60
CA MET A 251 -4.64 6.77 -14.19
C MET A 251 -4.25 5.65 -15.17
N VAL A 252 -4.02 4.48 -14.59
CA VAL A 252 -3.88 3.21 -15.27
C VAL A 252 -4.85 2.23 -14.60
N PHE A 253 -5.60 1.48 -15.39
CA PHE A 253 -6.71 0.65 -14.91
C PHE A 253 -6.36 -0.83 -14.94
N GLY A 254 -6.06 -1.41 -13.77
CA GLY A 254 -5.93 -2.87 -13.60
C GLY A 254 -7.25 -3.63 -13.67
N ASN A 255 -8.38 -2.92 -13.75
CA ASN A 255 -9.74 -3.45 -13.79
C ASN A 255 -10.45 -3.21 -15.13
N ALA A 256 -9.70 -3.03 -16.22
CA ALA A 256 -10.23 -2.68 -17.54
C ALA A 256 -10.64 -3.86 -18.44
N GLY A 257 -10.78 -5.07 -17.90
CA GLY A 257 -11.01 -6.27 -18.70
C GLY A 257 -9.72 -6.86 -19.28
N GLY A 258 -9.83 -8.01 -19.96
CA GLY A 258 -8.71 -8.69 -20.63
C GLY A 258 -7.49 -8.98 -19.74
N ASN A 259 -6.30 -8.69 -20.29
CA ASN A 259 -5.00 -8.85 -19.62
C ASN A 259 -4.68 -7.68 -18.67
N SER A 260 -5.60 -7.34 -17.78
CA SER A 260 -5.43 -6.26 -16.81
C SER A 260 -5.45 -6.79 -15.38
N GLY A 261 -4.69 -6.12 -14.51
CA GLY A 261 -4.65 -6.42 -13.08
C GLY A 261 -3.72 -5.48 -12.34
N ALA A 262 -3.62 -5.66 -11.04
CA ALA A 262 -2.68 -4.93 -10.21
C ALA A 262 -1.85 -5.91 -9.38
N GLY A 263 -0.68 -5.47 -8.93
CA GLY A 263 0.19 -6.30 -8.10
C GLY A 263 1.12 -5.51 -7.19
N VAL A 264 1.60 -6.22 -6.17
CA VAL A 264 2.72 -5.81 -5.32
C VAL A 264 3.79 -6.88 -5.47
N GLY A 265 5.03 -6.46 -5.70
CA GLY A 265 6.16 -7.37 -5.84
C GLY A 265 7.31 -6.98 -4.93
N PHE A 266 8.11 -7.98 -4.58
CA PHE A 266 9.42 -7.81 -3.96
C PHE A 266 10.45 -8.44 -4.89
N THR A 267 11.61 -7.80 -5.02
CA THR A 267 12.71 -8.33 -5.85
C THR A 267 13.27 -9.64 -5.28
N ARG A 268 13.15 -9.83 -3.96
CA ARG A 268 13.54 -11.01 -3.21
C ARG A 268 12.48 -11.38 -2.20
N ASP A 269 12.52 -12.60 -1.68
CA ASP A 269 11.61 -13.00 -0.61
C ASP A 269 11.90 -12.16 0.66
N PRO A 270 10.94 -11.38 1.17
CA PRO A 270 11.15 -10.50 2.33
C PRO A 270 11.29 -11.27 3.66
N SER A 271 11.06 -12.58 3.65
CA SER A 271 11.04 -13.50 4.80
C SER A 271 12.34 -14.28 4.91
N SER A 272 12.73 -14.95 3.83
CA SER A 272 13.93 -15.80 3.77
C SER A 272 15.15 -15.07 3.23
N GLY A 273 14.94 -14.03 2.43
CA GLY A 273 15.98 -13.36 1.66
C GLY A 273 16.40 -14.08 0.39
N GLU A 274 15.73 -15.17 0.02
CA GLU A 274 16.00 -15.90 -1.22
C GLU A 274 15.91 -14.97 -2.44
N ASN A 275 16.87 -15.11 -3.36
CA ASN A 275 16.92 -14.34 -4.59
C ASN A 275 15.89 -14.81 -5.62
N ARG A 276 14.62 -14.62 -5.29
CA ARG A 276 13.45 -14.98 -6.09
C ARG A 276 12.41 -13.86 -6.00
N PRO A 277 11.84 -13.40 -7.13
CA PRO A 277 10.72 -12.48 -7.09
C PRO A 277 9.55 -13.04 -6.30
N TYR A 278 9.05 -12.26 -5.35
CA TYR A 278 7.85 -12.57 -4.59
C TYR A 278 6.75 -11.63 -5.04
N ILE A 279 5.68 -12.16 -5.65
CA ILE A 279 4.66 -11.33 -6.30
C ILE A 279 3.27 -11.74 -5.83
N ASP A 280 2.52 -10.73 -5.39
CA ASP A 280 1.08 -10.78 -5.19
C ASP A 280 0.38 -10.12 -6.37
N TRP A 281 -0.49 -10.87 -7.05
CA TRP A 281 -1.14 -10.44 -8.29
C TRP A 281 -2.65 -10.71 -8.26
N LEU A 282 -3.43 -9.71 -8.67
CA LEU A 282 -4.88 -9.81 -8.83
C LEU A 282 -5.27 -9.33 -10.23
N GLN A 283 -5.85 -10.24 -11.02
CA GLN A 283 -6.50 -9.88 -12.28
C GLN A 283 -7.76 -9.06 -12.01
N GLN A 284 -8.08 -8.12 -12.90
CA GLN A 284 -9.29 -7.31 -12.83
C GLN A 284 -9.45 -6.57 -11.48
N ALA A 285 -8.41 -5.90 -11.03
CA ALA A 285 -8.32 -5.25 -9.72
C ALA A 285 -7.62 -3.90 -9.79
N GLN A 286 -7.94 -2.99 -8.88
CA GLN A 286 -7.17 -1.77 -8.63
C GLN A 286 -6.17 -1.99 -7.48
N GLY A 287 -5.17 -1.12 -7.36
CA GLY A 287 -4.18 -1.18 -6.27
C GLY A 287 -4.81 -1.18 -4.87
N GLU A 288 -5.92 -0.46 -4.69
CA GLU A 288 -6.67 -0.44 -3.42
C GLU A 288 -7.20 -1.83 -3.02
N ASP A 289 -7.64 -2.65 -3.99
CA ASP A 289 -8.18 -3.99 -3.72
C ASP A 289 -7.09 -4.94 -3.22
N ILE A 290 -5.83 -4.68 -3.58
CA ILE A 290 -4.65 -5.39 -3.08
C ILE A 290 -4.29 -4.85 -1.71
N VAL A 291 -4.02 -3.54 -1.61
CA VAL A 291 -3.52 -2.89 -0.39
C VAL A 291 -4.49 -3.10 0.79
N SER A 292 -5.80 -2.99 0.57
CA SER A 292 -6.80 -3.24 1.61
C SER A 292 -6.84 -4.69 2.10
N GLY A 293 -6.28 -5.64 1.35
CA GLY A 293 -6.31 -7.07 1.67
C GLY A 293 -7.72 -7.68 1.58
N ARG A 294 -8.70 -6.96 1.02
CA ARG A 294 -10.08 -7.44 0.86
C ARG A 294 -10.20 -8.58 -0.15
N ARG A 295 -9.22 -8.74 -1.05
CA ARG A 295 -9.11 -9.89 -1.96
C ARG A 295 -8.00 -10.85 -1.53
N ARG A 296 -8.33 -12.14 -1.53
CA ARG A 296 -7.36 -13.23 -1.42
C ARG A 296 -6.51 -13.28 -2.68
N VAL A 297 -5.19 -13.27 -2.54
CA VAL A 297 -4.29 -13.75 -3.60
C VAL A 297 -4.41 -15.27 -3.57
N ALA A 298 -5.35 -15.83 -4.33
CA ALA A 298 -5.47 -17.28 -4.44
C ALA A 298 -4.27 -17.84 -5.21
N ALA A 299 -3.85 -19.07 -4.89
CA ALA A 299 -2.87 -19.81 -5.67
C ALA A 299 -3.27 -19.95 -7.15
N GLU A 300 -4.56 -19.77 -7.48
CA GLU A 300 -5.12 -19.79 -8.84
C GLU A 300 -4.74 -18.56 -9.69
N ASN A 301 -4.25 -17.47 -9.10
CA ASN A 301 -3.72 -16.35 -9.87
C ASN A 301 -2.23 -16.58 -10.16
N GLU A 302 -1.92 -17.56 -11.01
CA GLU A 302 -0.57 -17.67 -11.57
C GLU A 302 -0.26 -16.36 -12.30
N VAL A 303 0.81 -15.69 -11.87
CA VAL A 303 1.35 -14.53 -12.57
C VAL A 303 1.69 -14.99 -13.99
N PRO A 304 1.13 -14.38 -15.04
CA PRO A 304 1.42 -14.79 -16.41
C PRO A 304 2.93 -14.81 -16.68
N GLY A 305 3.43 -15.84 -17.39
CA GLY A 305 4.88 -16.01 -17.58
C GLY A 305 5.59 -14.78 -18.20
N TRP A 306 4.93 -14.10 -19.15
CA TRP A 306 5.43 -12.86 -19.73
C TRP A 306 5.57 -11.73 -18.70
N LEU A 307 4.64 -11.67 -17.74
CA LEU A 307 4.64 -10.66 -16.68
C LEU A 307 5.71 -11.00 -15.65
N MET A 308 5.84 -12.28 -15.26
CA MET A 308 6.90 -12.75 -14.37
C MET A 308 8.29 -12.42 -14.93
N HIS A 309 8.52 -12.68 -16.22
CA HIS A 309 9.77 -12.33 -16.90
C HIS A 309 10.05 -10.82 -16.84
N LYS A 310 9.07 -10.00 -17.23
CA LYS A 310 9.21 -8.53 -17.22
C LYS A 310 9.42 -7.96 -15.81
N LEU A 311 8.77 -8.52 -14.81
CA LEU A 311 8.96 -8.14 -13.40
C LEU A 311 10.33 -8.57 -12.87
N GLY A 312 10.89 -9.69 -13.37
CA GLY A 312 12.27 -10.07 -13.10
C GLY A 312 13.27 -9.02 -13.60
N GLU A 313 13.15 -8.60 -14.86
CA GLU A 313 14.00 -7.54 -15.45
C GLU A 313 13.88 -6.21 -14.69
N VAL A 314 12.64 -5.82 -14.34
CA VAL A 314 12.38 -4.63 -13.53
C VAL A 314 13.05 -4.78 -12.15
N GLY A 315 12.92 -5.94 -11.52
CA GLY A 315 13.50 -6.21 -10.21
C GLY A 315 15.02 -6.09 -10.19
N GLU A 316 15.70 -6.65 -11.20
CA GLU A 316 17.15 -6.52 -11.36
C GLU A 316 17.58 -5.04 -11.55
N ALA A 317 16.87 -4.30 -12.40
CA ALA A 317 17.14 -2.88 -12.62
C ALA A 317 16.96 -2.05 -11.33
N LEU A 318 15.90 -2.36 -10.58
CA LEU A 318 15.61 -1.75 -9.29
C LEU A 318 16.72 -2.06 -8.27
N GLU A 319 17.11 -3.33 -8.07
CA GLU A 319 18.16 -3.66 -7.11
C GLU A 319 19.50 -3.02 -7.46
N LYS A 320 19.87 -3.01 -8.75
CA LYS A 320 21.13 -2.41 -9.20
C LYS A 320 21.17 -0.90 -8.92
N SER A 321 20.08 -0.20 -9.20
CA SER A 321 20.00 1.27 -9.03
C SER A 321 19.84 1.70 -7.58
N PHE A 322 19.01 1.00 -6.81
CA PHE A 322 18.78 1.29 -5.40
C PHE A 322 19.82 0.63 -4.48
N ARG A 323 20.68 -0.23 -5.04
CA ARG A 323 21.71 -1.04 -4.36
C ARG A 323 21.13 -1.90 -3.23
N ASP A 324 19.84 -2.22 -3.26
CA ASP A 324 19.16 -2.96 -2.21
C ASP A 324 17.84 -3.57 -2.71
N ALA A 325 17.34 -4.62 -2.04
CA ALA A 325 16.08 -5.26 -2.37
C ALA A 325 14.92 -4.27 -2.31
N GLN A 326 14.06 -4.29 -3.32
CA GLN A 326 12.94 -3.35 -3.47
C GLN A 326 11.60 -4.05 -3.32
N GLU A 327 10.65 -3.35 -2.71
CA GLU A 327 9.21 -3.60 -2.80
C GLU A 327 8.62 -2.58 -3.78
N TYR A 328 7.86 -3.05 -4.75
CA TYR A 328 7.28 -2.23 -5.80
C TYR A 328 5.79 -2.52 -6.00
N GLU A 329 5.06 -1.48 -6.41
CA GLU A 329 3.65 -1.56 -6.79
C GLU A 329 3.56 -1.41 -8.31
N PHE A 330 2.72 -2.22 -8.95
CA PHE A 330 2.54 -2.19 -10.39
C PHE A 330 1.09 -2.43 -10.81
N THR A 331 0.77 -2.05 -12.04
CA THR A 331 -0.52 -2.32 -12.68
C THR A 331 -0.28 -2.72 -14.12
N VAL A 332 -1.03 -3.70 -14.60
CA VAL A 332 -1.11 -4.01 -16.02
C VAL A 332 -2.44 -3.50 -16.55
N GLU A 333 -2.39 -2.70 -17.59
CA GLU A 333 -3.56 -2.25 -18.35
C GLU A 333 -3.44 -2.82 -19.75
N ASN A 334 -4.38 -3.70 -20.14
CA ASN A 334 -4.43 -4.30 -21.48
C ASN A 334 -3.11 -4.94 -21.94
N GLY A 335 -2.41 -5.63 -21.04
CA GLY A 335 -1.13 -6.30 -21.32
C GLY A 335 0.10 -5.38 -21.23
N GLU A 336 -0.05 -4.10 -20.92
CA GLU A 336 1.05 -3.17 -20.71
C GLU A 336 1.33 -2.97 -19.22
N LEU A 337 2.58 -3.23 -18.80
CA LEU A 337 3.04 -3.07 -17.41
C LEU A 337 3.34 -1.60 -17.11
N PHE A 338 2.85 -1.13 -15.97
CA PHE A 338 3.13 0.19 -15.40
C PHE A 338 3.62 0.09 -13.96
N MET A 339 4.70 0.79 -13.63
CA MET A 339 5.28 0.87 -12.28
C MET A 339 4.73 2.09 -11.54
N LEU A 340 4.16 1.87 -10.36
CA LEU A 340 3.42 2.89 -9.61
C LEU A 340 4.14 3.38 -8.35
N GLN A 341 5.05 2.57 -7.81
CA GLN A 341 5.86 2.91 -6.64
C GLN A 341 7.02 1.93 -6.51
N THR A 342 8.13 2.38 -5.91
CA THR A 342 9.16 1.51 -5.36
C THR A 342 9.65 2.07 -4.04
N ARG A 343 10.10 1.19 -3.14
CA ARG A 343 10.78 1.52 -1.89
C ARG A 343 11.67 0.35 -1.46
N THR A 344 12.60 0.61 -0.55
CA THR A 344 13.36 -0.47 0.09
C THR A 344 12.42 -1.48 0.74
N ALA A 345 12.62 -2.76 0.44
CA ALA A 345 11.81 -3.84 0.95
C ALA A 345 11.94 -3.93 2.48
N LYS A 346 10.80 -3.81 3.17
CA LYS A 346 10.70 -4.22 4.58
C LYS A 346 10.85 -5.74 4.66
N ARG A 347 11.75 -6.22 5.50
CA ARG A 347 12.17 -7.62 5.55
C ARG A 347 12.61 -8.06 6.94
N THR A 348 12.73 -9.36 7.16
CA THR A 348 13.17 -9.96 8.43
C THR A 348 14.68 -9.78 8.66
N ALA A 349 15.15 -10.04 9.88
CA ALA A 349 16.59 -10.08 10.17
C ALA A 349 17.32 -11.14 9.34
N LEU A 350 16.71 -12.33 9.16
CA LEU A 350 17.24 -13.40 8.31
C LEU A 350 17.34 -12.96 6.85
N ALA A 351 16.28 -12.36 6.31
CA ALA A 351 16.29 -11.85 4.94
C ALA A 351 17.33 -10.75 4.75
N SER A 352 17.46 -9.82 5.71
CA SER A 352 18.51 -8.80 5.70
C SER A 352 19.91 -9.42 5.65
N LEU A 353 20.17 -10.45 6.47
CA LEU A 353 21.44 -11.16 6.48
C LEU A 353 21.71 -11.85 5.14
N GLN A 354 20.78 -12.68 4.66
CA GLN A 354 20.93 -13.40 3.39
C GLN A 354 21.13 -12.46 2.20
N ILE A 355 20.28 -11.42 2.07
CA ILE A 355 20.36 -10.46 0.98
C ILE A 355 21.69 -9.70 1.02
N THR A 356 22.15 -9.29 2.20
CA THR A 356 23.42 -8.58 2.36
C THR A 356 24.60 -9.45 1.93
N VAL A 357 24.62 -10.73 2.33
CA VAL A 357 25.64 -11.70 1.90
C VAL A 357 25.63 -11.87 0.39
N ASP A 358 24.47 -12.12 -0.22
CA ASP A 358 24.34 -12.25 -1.67
C ASP A 358 24.81 -10.98 -2.41
N GLN A 359 24.54 -9.80 -1.86
CA GLN A 359 24.92 -8.52 -2.45
C GLN A 359 26.42 -8.23 -2.33
N VAL A 360 27.09 -8.71 -1.28
CA VAL A 360 28.55 -8.66 -1.18
C VAL A 360 29.16 -9.65 -2.16
N ASP A 361 28.67 -10.88 -2.20
CA ASP A 361 29.21 -11.94 -3.05
C ASP A 361 29.02 -11.62 -4.56
N SER A 362 27.94 -10.93 -4.92
CA SER A 362 27.73 -10.40 -6.28
C SER A 362 28.50 -9.11 -6.59
N GLY A 363 29.19 -8.52 -5.60
CA GLY A 363 29.91 -7.25 -5.73
C GLY A 363 29.02 -6.01 -5.86
N LEU A 364 27.71 -6.13 -5.59
CA LEU A 364 26.81 -4.98 -5.58
C LEU A 364 27.18 -4.02 -4.47
N ILE A 365 27.50 -4.53 -3.27
CA ILE A 365 27.94 -3.73 -2.11
C ILE A 365 29.28 -4.23 -1.57
N THR A 366 29.97 -3.37 -0.85
CA THR A 366 31.23 -3.71 -0.17
C THR A 366 30.97 -4.35 1.20
N PRO A 367 31.93 -5.12 1.75
CA PRO A 367 31.84 -5.60 3.14
C PRO A 367 31.63 -4.50 4.17
N ALA A 368 32.20 -3.31 3.97
CA ALA A 368 32.02 -2.16 4.87
C ALA A 368 30.58 -1.62 4.83
N GLU A 369 29.98 -1.49 3.64
CA GLU A 369 28.57 -1.13 3.48
C GLU A 369 27.65 -2.19 4.11
N ALA A 370 27.98 -3.48 3.95
CA ALA A 370 27.25 -4.60 4.53
C ALA A 370 27.22 -4.54 6.07
N LEU A 371 28.35 -4.30 6.72
CA LEU A 371 28.41 -4.12 8.18
C LEU A 371 27.56 -2.93 8.64
N GLY A 372 27.55 -1.83 7.88
CA GLY A 372 26.68 -0.69 8.14
C GLY A 372 25.20 -1.07 8.12
N ARG A 373 24.75 -1.84 7.12
CA ARG A 373 23.35 -2.31 7.00
C ARG A 373 22.93 -3.25 8.12
N LEU A 374 23.84 -4.08 8.60
CA LEU A 374 23.57 -5.07 9.64
C LEU A 374 23.77 -4.54 11.07
N SER A 375 24.28 -3.32 11.25
CA SER A 375 24.63 -2.74 12.56
C SER A 375 23.49 -2.72 13.59
N GLY A 376 22.24 -2.61 13.14
CA GLY A 376 21.04 -2.64 13.99
C GLY A 376 20.42 -4.02 14.20
N ILE A 377 21.08 -5.09 13.73
CA ILE A 377 20.58 -6.46 13.76
C ILE A 377 21.49 -7.31 14.65
N ASP A 378 20.90 -8.01 15.63
CA ASP A 378 21.60 -9.07 16.36
C ASP A 378 21.77 -10.29 15.44
N VAL A 379 22.84 -10.29 14.66
CA VAL A 379 23.16 -11.34 13.68
C VAL A 379 23.36 -12.69 14.37
N ASP A 380 23.99 -12.71 15.54
CA ASP A 380 24.26 -13.95 16.28
C ASP A 380 22.99 -14.58 16.86
N GLY A 381 21.99 -13.77 17.20
CA GLY A 381 20.67 -14.21 17.65
C GLY A 381 19.75 -14.75 16.56
N ILE A 382 20.11 -14.64 15.26
CA ILE A 382 19.26 -15.10 14.17
C ILE A 382 19.13 -16.63 14.18
N THR A 383 17.88 -17.10 14.21
CA THR A 383 17.53 -18.51 14.11
C THR A 383 16.38 -18.71 13.14
N VAL A 384 16.43 -19.81 12.39
CA VAL A 384 15.34 -20.28 11.53
C VAL A 384 14.56 -21.33 12.31
N ARG A 385 13.31 -21.03 12.65
CA ARG A 385 12.42 -21.96 13.34
C ARG A 385 11.55 -22.67 12.31
N ARG A 386 11.39 -23.98 12.43
CA ARG A 386 10.50 -24.77 11.57
C ARG A 386 9.62 -25.69 12.40
N VAL A 387 8.35 -25.76 12.04
CA VAL A 387 7.41 -26.72 12.62
C VAL A 387 7.72 -28.10 12.06
N GLN A 388 7.91 -29.06 12.95
CA GLN A 388 8.01 -30.48 12.63
C GLN A 388 6.79 -31.17 13.26
N SER A 389 5.89 -31.65 12.40
CA SER A 389 4.64 -32.29 12.80
C SER A 389 4.33 -33.44 11.86
N ASP A 390 4.03 -34.61 12.44
CA ASP A 390 3.49 -35.76 11.70
C ASP A 390 1.97 -35.63 11.50
N LYS A 391 1.32 -34.74 12.26
CA LYS A 391 -0.10 -34.40 12.07
C LYS A 391 -0.26 -33.38 10.95
N PRO A 392 -1.28 -33.52 10.09
CA PRO A 392 -1.58 -32.51 9.09
C PRO A 392 -1.97 -31.17 9.76
N PRO A 393 -1.73 -30.04 9.09
CA PRO A 393 -2.20 -28.75 9.58
C PRO A 393 -3.73 -28.72 9.65
N LEU A 394 -4.28 -28.02 10.64
CA LEU A 394 -5.73 -27.76 10.77
C LEU A 394 -6.26 -26.95 9.58
N GLY A 395 -5.41 -26.10 9.02
CA GLY A 395 -5.77 -25.24 7.90
C GLY A 395 -4.57 -24.44 7.40
N GLN A 396 -4.84 -23.66 6.35
CA GLN A 396 -3.85 -22.79 5.74
C GLN A 396 -4.40 -21.36 5.63
N ALA A 397 -3.50 -20.42 5.80
CA ALA A 397 -3.76 -18.99 5.71
C ALA A 397 -2.59 -18.32 4.98
N ILE A 398 -2.76 -17.04 4.67
CA ILE A 398 -1.77 -16.27 3.93
C ILE A 398 -0.67 -15.81 4.90
N PRO A 399 0.60 -16.16 4.64
CA PRO A 399 1.75 -15.59 5.33
C PRO A 399 1.78 -14.07 5.22
N ALA A 400 1.70 -13.37 6.36
CA ALA A 400 1.80 -11.93 6.48
C ALA A 400 2.95 -11.49 7.42
N GLY A 401 3.19 -12.28 8.46
CA GLY A 401 4.30 -12.17 9.39
C GLY A 401 4.96 -13.54 9.55
N THR A 402 6.28 -13.56 9.49
CA THR A 402 7.13 -14.74 9.29
C THR A 402 7.56 -15.37 10.60
N GLY A 403 8.02 -16.62 10.56
CA GLY A 403 8.49 -17.38 11.72
C GLY A 403 7.41 -18.22 12.38
N VAL A 404 7.75 -18.81 13.53
CA VAL A 404 6.86 -19.76 14.24
C VAL A 404 6.38 -19.19 15.56
N ALA A 405 5.06 -19.11 15.73
CA ALA A 405 4.42 -18.72 16.98
C ALA A 405 3.67 -19.91 17.57
N GLN A 406 3.72 -20.06 18.89
CA GLN A 406 2.99 -21.09 19.61
C GLN A 406 2.54 -20.53 20.95
N GLY A 407 1.27 -20.69 21.26
CA GLY A 407 0.67 -20.14 22.46
C GLY A 407 -0.83 -20.45 22.56
N PRO A 408 -1.47 -20.08 23.68
CA PRO A 408 -2.90 -20.26 23.86
C PRO A 408 -3.69 -19.38 22.89
N ALA A 409 -4.83 -19.85 22.40
CA ALA A 409 -5.77 -19.07 21.60
C ALA A 409 -6.44 -17.99 22.48
N ALA A 410 -6.46 -16.75 22.00
CA ALA A 410 -7.18 -15.65 22.64
C ALA A 410 -8.12 -14.97 21.63
N PHE A 411 -9.38 -14.75 22.00
CA PHE A 411 -10.40 -14.18 21.11
C PHE A 411 -10.69 -12.70 21.39
N SER A 412 -10.05 -12.14 22.43
CA SER A 412 -10.14 -10.72 22.79
C SER A 412 -8.79 -10.14 23.19
N VAL A 413 -8.63 -8.82 23.02
CA VAL A 413 -7.44 -8.08 23.50
C VAL A 413 -7.25 -8.27 25.02
N LYS A 414 -8.35 -8.30 25.77
CA LYS A 414 -8.33 -8.52 27.23
C LYS A 414 -7.78 -9.90 27.59
N ALA A 415 -8.21 -10.94 26.88
CA ALA A 415 -7.69 -12.30 27.08
C ALA A 415 -6.20 -12.38 26.70
N ALA A 416 -5.82 -11.79 25.56
CA ALA A 416 -4.42 -11.73 25.12
C ALA A 416 -3.51 -11.05 26.16
N GLN A 417 -3.96 -9.95 26.76
CA GLN A 417 -3.25 -9.25 27.83
C GLN A 417 -3.15 -10.11 29.11
N ALA A 418 -4.22 -10.83 29.46
CA ALA A 418 -4.22 -11.72 30.63
C ALA A 418 -3.19 -12.87 30.48
N PHE A 419 -3.13 -13.49 29.30
CA PHE A 419 -2.12 -14.52 29.00
C PHE A 419 -0.69 -13.97 29.01
N ALA A 420 -0.48 -12.79 28.43
CA ALA A 420 0.83 -12.13 28.46
C ALA A 420 1.27 -11.78 29.90
N ALA A 421 0.35 -11.31 30.75
CA ALA A 421 0.62 -11.05 32.17
C ALA A 421 0.98 -12.32 32.97
N GLN A 422 0.53 -13.49 32.50
CA GLN A 422 0.90 -14.80 33.04
C GLN A 422 2.21 -15.35 32.46
N GLY A 423 2.91 -14.59 31.60
CA GLY A 423 4.17 -14.99 30.98
C GLY A 423 4.02 -15.95 29.80
N THR A 424 2.80 -16.19 29.30
CA THR A 424 2.55 -17.08 28.16
C THR A 424 1.83 -16.32 27.04
N PRO A 425 2.54 -15.57 26.18
CA PRO A 425 1.91 -14.78 25.13
C PRO A 425 1.00 -15.61 24.21
N ALA A 426 -0.23 -15.15 24.04
CA ALA A 426 -1.27 -15.84 23.27
C ALA A 426 -1.09 -15.71 21.74
N ILE A 427 -1.86 -16.48 20.99
CA ILE A 427 -2.19 -16.24 19.59
C ILE A 427 -3.54 -15.52 19.54
N LEU A 428 -3.56 -14.28 19.04
CA LEU A 428 -4.79 -13.49 18.91
C LEU A 428 -5.56 -13.92 17.66
N VAL A 429 -6.78 -14.41 17.84
CA VAL A 429 -7.65 -14.89 16.76
C VAL A 429 -8.81 -13.92 16.55
N ARG A 430 -8.95 -13.35 15.34
CA ARG A 430 -9.92 -12.27 15.04
C ARG A 430 -10.56 -12.43 13.67
N ASN A 431 -11.77 -11.90 13.47
CA ASN A 431 -12.38 -11.88 12.13
C ASN A 431 -11.61 -10.95 11.18
N ASP A 432 -11.32 -9.74 11.66
CA ASP A 432 -10.41 -8.75 11.05
C ASP A 432 -9.71 -7.99 12.20
N VAL A 433 -8.57 -7.35 11.92
CA VAL A 433 -7.85 -6.52 12.89
C VAL A 433 -8.25 -5.07 12.73
N ALA A 434 -8.80 -4.49 13.79
CA ALA A 434 -9.06 -3.06 13.88
C ALA A 434 -7.84 -2.32 14.43
N THR A 435 -7.75 -1.00 14.16
CA THR A 435 -6.73 -0.13 14.76
C THR A 435 -6.77 -0.14 16.29
N SER A 436 -7.92 -0.45 16.89
CA SER A 436 -8.07 -0.65 18.35
C SER A 436 -7.32 -1.87 18.89
N ASP A 437 -6.97 -2.85 18.04
CA ASP A 437 -6.35 -4.10 18.45
C ASP A 437 -4.82 -4.00 18.60
N ILE A 438 -4.21 -2.86 18.24
CA ILE A 438 -2.76 -2.62 18.28
C ILE A 438 -2.15 -2.97 19.65
N ALA A 439 -2.82 -2.58 20.74
CA ALA A 439 -2.37 -2.87 22.10
C ALA A 439 -2.36 -4.37 22.41
N GLY A 440 -3.28 -5.15 21.82
CA GLY A 440 -3.29 -6.60 21.92
C GLY A 440 -2.20 -7.26 21.08
N ILE A 441 -1.96 -6.75 19.86
CA ILE A 441 -0.92 -7.26 18.96
C ILE A 441 0.47 -7.10 19.57
N ALA A 442 0.72 -6.02 20.30
CA ALA A 442 2.00 -5.79 20.96
C ALA A 442 2.39 -6.90 21.95
N VAL A 443 1.41 -7.51 22.63
CA VAL A 443 1.64 -8.45 23.75
C VAL A 443 1.49 -9.93 23.38
N VAL A 444 1.04 -10.25 22.17
CA VAL A 444 0.88 -11.64 21.68
C VAL A 444 2.14 -12.17 21.02
N CYS A 445 2.21 -13.49 20.83
CA CYS A 445 3.27 -14.12 20.02
C CYS A 445 2.88 -14.24 18.53
N GLY A 446 1.59 -14.25 18.22
CA GLY A 446 1.12 -14.28 16.83
C GLY A 446 -0.33 -13.84 16.66
N VAL A 447 -0.71 -13.62 15.40
CA VAL A 447 -2.06 -13.18 15.00
C VAL A 447 -2.59 -14.10 13.90
N LEU A 448 -3.84 -14.54 14.04
CA LEU A 448 -4.56 -15.31 13.04
C LEU A 448 -5.88 -14.60 12.70
N THR A 449 -6.13 -14.31 11.43
CA THR A 449 -7.40 -13.70 11.00
C THR A 449 -8.18 -14.54 10.00
N ALA A 450 -9.51 -14.49 10.08
CA ALA A 450 -10.40 -15.15 9.12
C ALA A 450 -10.39 -14.44 7.75
N SER A 451 -10.33 -13.11 7.78
CA SER A 451 -10.30 -12.26 6.59
C SER A 451 -9.01 -11.45 6.48
N GLY A 452 -8.81 -10.76 5.36
CA GLY A 452 -7.63 -9.93 5.11
C GLY A 452 -6.55 -10.59 4.24
N GLY A 453 -5.71 -9.74 3.64
CA GLY A 453 -4.58 -10.11 2.78
C GLY A 453 -3.26 -9.58 3.34
N ARG A 454 -2.14 -9.86 2.68
CA ARG A 454 -0.76 -9.56 3.16
C ARG A 454 -0.49 -8.09 3.45
N THR A 455 -1.28 -7.20 2.88
CA THR A 455 -1.17 -5.76 3.05
C THR A 455 -2.27 -5.18 3.93
N SER A 456 -3.15 -6.01 4.50
CA SER A 456 -4.19 -5.56 5.44
C SER A 456 -3.57 -4.89 6.65
N HIS A 457 -4.37 -4.09 7.37
CA HIS A 457 -3.93 -3.44 8.61
C HIS A 457 -3.31 -4.45 9.60
N ALA A 458 -3.91 -5.64 9.73
CA ALA A 458 -3.37 -6.76 10.53
C ALA A 458 -1.92 -7.10 10.15
N ALA A 459 -1.72 -7.36 8.86
CA ALA A 459 -0.47 -7.84 8.31
C ALA A 459 0.64 -6.78 8.41
N VAL A 460 0.30 -5.52 8.10
CA VAL A 460 1.24 -4.40 8.16
C VAL A 460 1.69 -4.15 9.60
N VAL A 461 0.76 -4.08 10.55
CA VAL A 461 1.06 -3.80 11.96
C VAL A 461 1.81 -4.97 12.59
N ALA A 462 1.34 -6.20 12.43
CA ALA A 462 2.00 -7.38 12.98
C ALA A 462 3.45 -7.51 12.46
N ARG A 463 3.66 -7.29 11.16
CA ARG A 463 5.00 -7.27 10.55
C ARG A 463 5.88 -6.16 11.12
N GLN A 464 5.34 -4.95 11.29
CA GLN A 464 6.08 -3.83 11.91
C GLN A 464 6.49 -4.13 13.35
N MET A 465 5.70 -4.93 14.06
CA MET A 465 5.95 -5.35 15.45
C MET A 465 6.72 -6.69 15.55
N GLY A 466 7.16 -7.27 14.42
CA GLY A 466 7.89 -8.53 14.39
C GLY A 466 7.08 -9.75 14.87
N LYS A 467 5.75 -9.70 14.77
CA LYS A 467 4.85 -10.79 15.17
C LYS A 467 4.58 -11.73 14.01
N VAL A 468 4.49 -13.02 14.29
CA VAL A 468 4.02 -14.02 13.32
C VAL A 468 2.56 -13.71 13.00
N CYS A 469 2.20 -13.68 11.72
CA CYS A 469 0.87 -13.27 11.31
C CYS A 469 0.39 -14.08 10.11
N LEU A 470 -0.75 -14.72 10.29
CA LEU A 470 -1.46 -15.45 9.25
C LEU A 470 -2.82 -14.78 9.03
N VAL A 471 -3.12 -14.38 7.79
CA VAL A 471 -4.34 -13.66 7.45
C VAL A 471 -5.16 -14.39 6.41
N GLY A 472 -6.46 -14.10 6.33
CA GLY A 472 -7.33 -14.66 5.29
C GLY A 472 -7.47 -16.19 5.39
N CYS A 473 -7.64 -16.71 6.61
CA CYS A 473 -7.97 -18.11 6.85
C CYS A 473 -9.47 -18.34 6.53
N ALA A 474 -9.77 -18.68 5.28
CA ALA A 474 -11.15 -18.76 4.77
C ALA A 474 -12.03 -19.80 5.51
N ASP A 475 -11.42 -20.84 6.06
CA ASP A 475 -12.13 -21.91 6.78
C ASP A 475 -12.32 -21.60 8.27
N LEU A 476 -11.80 -20.46 8.74
CA LEU A 476 -11.92 -20.02 10.12
C LEU A 476 -13.28 -19.34 10.35
N ARG A 477 -14.04 -19.83 11.32
CA ARG A 477 -15.30 -19.23 11.79
C ARG A 477 -15.17 -18.91 13.26
N ILE A 478 -15.33 -17.64 13.63
CA ILE A 478 -15.04 -17.16 14.97
C ILE A 478 -16.33 -16.68 15.63
N ASP A 479 -16.55 -17.14 16.86
CA ASP A 479 -17.54 -16.62 17.79
C ASP A 479 -16.80 -15.95 18.95
N GLU A 480 -16.56 -14.64 18.82
CA GLU A 480 -15.84 -13.85 19.83
C GLU A 480 -16.60 -13.80 21.16
N GLY A 481 -17.93 -13.83 21.13
CA GLY A 481 -18.77 -13.80 22.33
C GLY A 481 -18.68 -15.10 23.13
N ALA A 482 -18.57 -16.23 22.44
CA ALA A 482 -18.38 -17.53 23.07
C ALA A 482 -16.91 -17.87 23.37
N GLY A 483 -15.95 -17.06 22.92
CA GLY A 483 -14.51 -17.32 23.06
C GLY A 483 -14.08 -18.60 22.34
N LYS A 484 -14.61 -18.82 21.13
CA LYS A 484 -14.37 -20.04 20.35
C LYS A 484 -14.20 -19.75 18.87
N ALA A 485 -13.47 -20.61 18.18
CA ALA A 485 -13.46 -20.67 16.73
C ALA A 485 -13.57 -22.12 16.24
N THR A 486 -13.97 -22.26 14.98
CA THR A 486 -13.95 -23.53 14.26
C THR A 486 -13.05 -23.38 13.05
N LEU A 487 -12.14 -24.33 12.86
CA LEU A 487 -11.29 -24.44 11.67
C LEU A 487 -11.45 -25.85 11.10
N GLY A 488 -12.14 -25.96 9.96
CA GLY A 488 -12.59 -27.25 9.44
C GLY A 488 -13.57 -27.94 10.39
N GLN A 489 -13.20 -29.09 10.93
CA GLN A 489 -14.01 -29.84 11.92
C GLN A 489 -13.54 -29.63 13.36
N THR A 490 -12.44 -28.91 13.57
CA THR A 490 -11.84 -28.72 14.90
C THR A 490 -12.39 -27.45 15.55
N VAL A 491 -12.91 -27.61 16.77
CA VAL A 491 -13.28 -26.48 17.63
C VAL A 491 -12.06 -26.09 18.47
N ILE A 492 -11.75 -24.80 18.48
CA ILE A 492 -10.67 -24.18 19.24
C ILE A 492 -11.34 -23.29 20.29
N ALA A 493 -11.13 -23.59 21.57
CA ALA A 493 -11.59 -22.78 22.69
C ALA A 493 -10.49 -21.83 23.19
N GLU A 494 -10.89 -20.77 23.89
CA GLU A 494 -9.95 -19.85 24.53
C GLU A 494 -9.01 -20.61 25.49
N GLY A 495 -7.71 -20.41 25.35
CA GLY A 495 -6.68 -21.14 26.10
C GLY A 495 -6.12 -22.37 25.40
N ASP A 496 -6.78 -22.91 24.37
CA ASP A 496 -6.27 -24.07 23.63
C ASP A 496 -4.95 -23.72 22.93
N SER A 497 -4.00 -24.66 22.92
CA SER A 497 -2.71 -24.43 22.26
C SER A 497 -2.89 -24.41 20.74
N LEU A 498 -2.37 -23.36 20.12
CA LEU A 498 -2.23 -23.23 18.69
C LEU A 498 -0.76 -23.02 18.32
N CYS A 499 -0.41 -23.44 17.11
CA CYS A 499 0.86 -23.10 16.49
C CYS A 499 0.65 -22.55 15.09
N LEU A 500 1.27 -21.41 14.80
CA LEU A 500 1.29 -20.77 13.50
C LEU A 500 2.69 -20.92 12.89
N ASP A 501 2.76 -21.58 11.74
CA ASP A 501 3.92 -21.55 10.86
C ASP A 501 3.73 -20.40 9.86
N GLY A 502 4.27 -19.24 10.22
CA GLY A 502 4.22 -18.02 9.43
C GLY A 502 4.99 -18.10 8.13
N ASP A 503 5.93 -19.05 7.99
CA ASP A 503 6.72 -19.22 6.77
C ASP A 503 5.96 -20.09 5.75
N ALA A 504 5.32 -21.16 6.20
CA ALA A 504 4.54 -22.06 5.34
C ALA A 504 3.05 -21.67 5.21
N GLY A 505 2.57 -20.73 6.01
CA GLY A 505 1.15 -20.37 6.07
C GLY A 505 0.27 -21.39 6.77
N ARG A 506 0.84 -22.29 7.58
CA ARG A 506 0.14 -23.46 8.13
C ARG A 506 -0.24 -23.25 9.60
N ILE A 507 -1.41 -23.76 9.97
CA ILE A 507 -1.95 -23.68 11.33
C ILE A 507 -2.02 -25.09 11.89
N TYR A 508 -1.50 -25.30 13.09
CA TYR A 508 -1.51 -26.61 13.76
C TYR A 508 -2.24 -26.52 15.09
N ALA A 509 -2.97 -27.60 15.41
CA ALA A 509 -3.45 -27.86 16.76
C ALA A 509 -2.27 -28.22 17.67
N ASP A 510 -2.51 -28.10 18.97
CA ASP A 510 -1.58 -28.52 20.02
C ASP A 510 -0.28 -27.69 20.00
N SER A 511 0.80 -28.35 20.40
CA SER A 511 2.15 -27.82 20.56
C SER A 511 3.11 -28.71 19.77
N PRO A 512 3.16 -28.62 18.42
CA PRO A 512 4.06 -29.43 17.60
C PRO A 512 5.52 -29.14 17.94
N GLN A 513 6.42 -30.06 17.59
CA GLN A 513 7.84 -29.85 17.84
C GLN A 513 8.36 -28.71 16.95
N ILE A 514 9.05 -27.75 17.55
CA ILE A 514 9.70 -26.66 16.82
C ILE A 514 11.19 -26.91 16.81
N THR A 515 11.76 -27.07 15.62
CA THR A 515 13.20 -27.11 15.43
C THR A 515 13.72 -25.68 15.23
N SER A 516 14.93 -25.42 15.70
CA SER A 516 15.61 -24.13 15.53
C SER A 516 17.01 -24.38 14.99
N LYS A 517 17.36 -23.72 13.88
CA LYS A 517 18.68 -23.82 13.25
C LYS A 517 19.26 -22.43 13.03
N ARG A 518 20.51 -22.22 13.45
CA ARG A 518 21.26 -21.00 13.15
C ARG A 518 21.81 -21.05 11.71
N PRO A 519 21.75 -19.94 10.95
CA PRO A 519 22.36 -19.88 9.63
C PRO A 519 23.88 -19.66 9.74
N GLU A 520 24.59 -20.66 10.29
CA GLU A 520 26.01 -20.57 10.64
C GLU A 520 26.90 -20.10 9.47
N ALA A 521 26.61 -20.55 8.25
CA ALA A 521 27.36 -20.13 7.06
C ALA A 521 27.23 -18.62 6.78
N LEU A 522 26.04 -18.03 6.96
CA LEU A 522 25.85 -16.59 6.76
C LEU A 522 26.47 -15.77 7.89
N ILE A 523 26.33 -16.24 9.13
CA ILE A 523 26.92 -15.59 10.31
C ILE A 523 28.45 -15.58 10.18
N ALA A 524 29.05 -16.69 9.76
CA ALA A 524 30.50 -16.78 9.53
C ALA A 524 31.00 -15.76 8.50
N ARG A 525 30.24 -15.51 7.41
CA ARG A 525 30.60 -14.49 6.41
C ARG A 525 30.65 -13.09 7.00
N VAL A 526 29.71 -12.74 7.89
CA VAL A 526 29.73 -11.46 8.59
C VAL A 526 30.92 -11.34 9.54
N ALA A 527 31.24 -12.42 10.26
CA ALA A 527 32.39 -12.46 11.16
C ALA A 527 33.72 -12.27 10.40
N GLU A 528 33.86 -12.85 9.21
CA GLU A 528 35.02 -12.63 8.33
C GLU A 528 35.17 -11.15 7.96
N TRP A 529 34.08 -10.48 7.58
CA TRP A 529 34.13 -9.05 7.25
C TRP A 529 34.48 -8.17 8.45
N GLN A 530 33.99 -8.52 9.64
CA GLN A 530 34.34 -7.83 10.88
C GLN A 530 35.83 -7.98 11.21
N ALA A 531 36.37 -9.19 11.08
CA ALA A 531 37.80 -9.45 11.29
C ALA A 531 38.66 -8.69 10.28
N ASP A 532 38.29 -8.68 9.00
CA ASP A 532 38.98 -7.92 7.95
C ASP A 532 38.94 -6.40 8.19
N ALA A 533 37.83 -5.89 8.71
CA ALA A 533 37.69 -4.47 9.05
C ALA A 533 38.57 -4.09 10.24
N LEU A 534 38.64 -4.94 11.27
CA LEU A 534 39.51 -4.77 12.44
C LEU A 534 40.99 -4.85 12.06
N ALA A 535 41.38 -5.74 11.14
CA ALA A 535 42.75 -5.86 10.68
C ALA A 535 43.25 -4.68 9.82
N LYS A 536 42.32 -3.85 9.32
CA LYS A 536 42.61 -2.64 8.51
C LYS A 536 42.61 -1.35 9.34
N GLN A 537 42.20 -1.40 10.61
CA GLN A 537 42.34 -0.32 11.59
C GLN A 537 43.68 -0.44 12.30
#